data_AF-A0A963MIG6-F1
#
_entry.id   AF-A0A963MIG6-F1
#
_cell.length_a   1.000
_cell.length_b   1.000
_cell.length_c   1.000
_cell.angle_alpha   90.00
_cell.angle_beta   90.00
_cell.angle_gamma   90.00
#
_symmetry.space_group_name_H-M   'P 1'
#
loop_
_entity.id
_entity.type
_entity.pdbx_description
1 polymer ?
#
loop_
_entity_poly.entity_id
_entity_poly.type
_entity_poly.pdbx_seq_one_letter_code
_entity_poly.pdbx_strand_id
1 'polypeptide(L)'
;EMDVWLLAEGSHLRPFERLGAHLTEIDGVTGTAFAVWAPDAQRVSVVGDFNTWDGRRHPMRLRRECGVWEIFLPGVTAGARYKYEIRSRDGYLLPLKSDPYGFEAELRPSTASVVCPLPPPVEPMPVAAGEQLGAPLSVYEVHLASWRRADDGGFPDWQRLIETLIPYVVDLGFTHLELLPISEHPFDGSWGYQPLGLYAPTARFGSPAGFCQFVSACHAAGLRVIVDWVPAHFPTDEHGLARFDGNPLYEHRDPREGMHQDWGTLIYNFGRREVSNYLIGNALFWIERYGVDGLRVDAVASMLYRD
;
A
#
# COMPACT_ATOMS: atom_id res chain seq x y z
N GLU A 1 0.78 -3.03 24.59
CA GLU A 1 -0.05 -4.22 24.92
C GLU A 1 -1.35 -4.24 24.13
N MET A 2 -2.12 -3.15 24.09
CA MET A 2 -3.36 -3.06 23.30
C MET A 2 -3.15 -3.36 21.79
N ASP A 3 -2.16 -2.73 21.15
CA ASP A 3 -1.91 -2.93 19.71
C ASP A 3 -1.59 -4.40 19.37
N VAL A 4 -0.83 -5.08 20.23
CA VAL A 4 -0.50 -6.51 20.07
C VAL A 4 -1.75 -7.36 20.16
N TRP A 5 -2.64 -7.05 21.11
CA TRP A 5 -3.92 -7.75 21.25
C TRP A 5 -4.85 -7.52 20.05
N LEU A 6 -5.01 -6.26 19.61
CA LEU A 6 -5.82 -5.92 18.44
C LEU A 6 -5.29 -6.57 17.15
N LEU A 7 -3.96 -6.60 16.96
CA LEU A 7 -3.33 -7.28 15.83
C LEU A 7 -3.55 -8.80 15.88
N ALA A 8 -3.41 -9.41 17.05
CA ALA A 8 -3.65 -10.85 17.24
C ALA A 8 -5.11 -11.24 16.98
N GLU A 9 -6.07 -10.37 17.31
CA GLU A 9 -7.47 -10.59 17.03
C GLU A 9 -7.88 -10.22 15.59
N GLY A 10 -7.06 -9.49 14.85
CA GLY A 10 -7.37 -8.95 13.52
C GLY A 10 -8.43 -7.84 13.54
N SER A 11 -8.51 -7.11 14.66
CA SER A 11 -9.49 -6.02 14.89
C SER A 11 -8.83 -4.64 14.94
N HIS A 12 -7.53 -4.54 14.66
CA HIS A 12 -6.80 -3.28 14.71
C HIS A 12 -7.17 -2.40 13.51
N LEU A 13 -8.04 -1.39 13.68
CA LEU A 13 -8.51 -0.57 12.53
C LEU A 13 -7.38 0.14 11.76
N ARG A 14 -6.28 0.51 12.45
CA ARG A 14 -5.14 1.24 11.86
C ARG A 14 -3.82 0.45 11.97
N PRO A 15 -3.74 -0.77 11.43
CA PRO A 15 -2.57 -1.62 11.65
C PRO A 15 -1.30 -0.98 11.04
N PHE A 16 -1.48 -0.13 10.03
CA PHE A 16 -0.44 0.67 9.40
C PHE A 16 0.21 1.73 10.31
N GLU A 17 -0.33 2.04 11.49
CA GLU A 17 0.34 2.92 12.48
C GLU A 17 1.39 2.18 13.33
N ARG A 18 1.49 0.86 13.14
CA ARG A 18 2.38 -0.02 13.90
C ARG A 18 3.21 -0.92 13.01
N LEU A 19 2.60 -1.51 11.98
CA LEU A 19 3.27 -2.28 10.94
C LEU A 19 3.87 -1.34 9.89
N GLY A 20 4.93 -1.80 9.24
CA GLY A 20 5.70 -1.02 8.28
C GLY A 20 6.97 -0.42 8.90
N ALA A 21 7.47 0.66 8.28
CA ALA A 21 8.59 1.45 8.76
C ALA A 21 8.13 2.82 9.28
N HIS A 22 8.42 3.10 10.56
CA HIS A 22 7.99 4.32 11.24
C HIS A 22 9.18 5.09 11.78
N LEU A 23 9.34 6.34 11.33
CA LEU A 23 10.30 7.28 11.91
C LEU A 23 9.85 7.62 13.33
N THR A 24 10.71 7.37 14.31
CA THR A 24 10.39 7.58 15.73
C THR A 24 11.64 7.86 16.54
N GLU A 25 11.43 8.26 17.78
CA GLU A 25 12.46 8.35 18.82
C GLU A 25 12.18 7.28 19.89
N ILE A 26 13.22 6.56 20.30
CA ILE A 26 13.18 5.63 21.45
C ILE A 26 14.34 5.98 22.37
N ASP A 27 14.04 6.24 23.65
CA ASP A 27 15.02 6.62 24.68
C ASP A 27 15.94 7.78 24.27
N GLY A 28 15.39 8.79 23.59
CA GLY A 28 16.14 9.97 23.13
C GLY A 28 16.96 9.76 21.85
N VAL A 29 16.87 8.59 21.22
CA VAL A 29 17.60 8.26 19.98
C VAL A 29 16.63 8.21 18.82
N THR A 30 16.89 9.00 17.79
CA THR A 30 16.10 8.99 16.56
C THR A 30 16.50 7.84 15.63
N GLY A 31 15.50 7.29 14.94
CA GLY A 31 15.71 6.18 14.02
C GLY A 31 14.39 5.72 13.39
N THR A 32 14.38 4.49 12.92
CA THR A 32 13.20 3.87 12.32
C THR A 32 12.85 2.58 13.05
N ALA A 33 11.59 2.46 13.48
CA ALA A 33 11.00 1.22 13.95
C ALA A 33 10.41 0.45 12.75
N PHE A 34 10.80 -0.80 12.60
CA PHE A 34 10.31 -1.70 11.55
C PHE A 34 9.47 -2.80 12.20
N ALA A 35 8.31 -3.09 11.62
CA ALA A 35 7.48 -4.21 12.05
C ALA A 35 6.78 -4.91 10.89
N VAL A 36 6.85 -6.24 10.84
CA VAL A 36 6.26 -7.05 9.75
C VAL A 36 5.64 -8.33 10.28
N TRP A 37 4.47 -8.69 9.75
CA TRP A 37 3.80 -9.93 10.08
C TRP A 37 4.34 -11.09 9.23
N ALA A 38 4.96 -12.07 9.89
CA ALA A 38 5.55 -13.24 9.25
C ALA A 38 5.62 -14.40 10.28
N PRO A 39 4.47 -14.92 10.73
CA PRO A 39 4.36 -15.76 11.92
C PRO A 39 5.11 -17.09 11.80
N ASP A 40 5.21 -17.66 10.59
CA ASP A 40 5.87 -18.95 10.36
C ASP A 40 7.36 -18.81 9.99
N ALA A 41 7.88 -17.58 9.89
CA ALA A 41 9.31 -17.38 9.60
C ALA A 41 10.19 -17.93 10.73
N GLN A 42 11.33 -18.51 10.38
CA GLN A 42 12.37 -18.87 11.34
C GLN A 42 13.19 -17.63 11.77
N ARG A 43 13.41 -16.71 10.84
CA ARG A 43 14.12 -15.44 11.06
C ARG A 43 13.60 -14.40 10.08
N VAL A 44 13.44 -13.18 10.57
CA VAL A 44 13.32 -11.99 9.72
C VAL A 44 14.44 -11.03 10.07
N SER A 45 15.03 -10.41 9.05
CA SER A 45 16.00 -9.33 9.19
C SER A 45 15.61 -8.16 8.30
N VAL A 46 15.93 -6.94 8.74
CA VAL A 46 15.83 -5.76 7.88
C VAL A 46 17.15 -5.60 7.12
N VAL A 47 17.07 -5.50 5.80
CA VAL A 47 18.23 -5.27 4.91
C VAL A 47 18.02 -3.99 4.13
N GLY A 48 19.10 -3.24 3.87
CA GLY A 48 19.03 -1.99 3.13
C GLY A 48 20.39 -1.33 2.97
N ASP A 49 20.39 -0.11 2.43
CA ASP A 49 21.63 0.65 2.16
C ASP A 49 22.49 0.82 3.43
N PHE A 50 21.83 1.05 4.58
CA PHE A 50 22.46 1.25 5.89
C PHE A 50 23.16 0.02 6.47
N ASN A 51 22.97 -1.16 5.91
CA ASN A 51 23.69 -2.36 6.32
C ASN A 51 24.29 -3.15 5.15
N THR A 52 24.45 -2.51 3.99
CA THR A 52 24.96 -3.13 2.75
C THR A 52 24.19 -4.40 2.38
N TRP A 53 22.88 -4.38 2.63
CA TRP A 53 21.97 -5.49 2.31
C TRP A 53 22.34 -6.83 2.98
N ASP A 54 22.98 -6.79 4.17
CA ASP A 54 23.41 -7.99 4.92
C ASP A 54 22.45 -8.34 6.07
N GLY A 55 21.63 -9.37 5.88
CA GLY A 55 20.63 -9.82 6.86
C GLY A 55 21.19 -10.42 8.16
N ARG A 56 22.51 -10.56 8.31
CA ARG A 56 23.13 -10.95 9.58
C ARG A 56 23.24 -9.79 10.56
N ARG A 57 23.16 -8.55 10.08
CA ARG A 57 23.41 -7.34 10.89
C ARG A 57 22.22 -6.90 11.73
N HIS A 58 21.01 -7.00 11.18
CA HIS A 58 19.78 -6.48 11.82
C HIS A 58 18.66 -7.54 11.89
N PRO A 59 18.86 -8.65 12.63
CA PRO A 59 17.81 -9.63 12.88
C PRO A 59 16.73 -9.06 13.81
N MET A 60 15.47 -9.32 13.50
CA MET A 60 14.31 -8.79 14.22
C MET A 60 13.88 -9.70 15.39
N ARG A 61 13.15 -9.14 16.35
CA ARG A 61 12.54 -9.86 17.48
C ARG A 61 11.12 -10.29 17.12
N LEU A 62 10.80 -11.58 17.27
CA LEU A 62 9.42 -12.09 17.13
C LEU A 62 8.57 -11.83 18.38
N ARG A 63 7.43 -11.17 18.20
CA ARG A 63 6.32 -11.08 19.14
C ARG A 63 5.36 -12.24 18.88
N ARG A 64 5.52 -13.31 19.67
CA ARG A 64 4.78 -14.58 19.49
C ARG A 64 3.28 -14.41 19.68
N GLU A 65 2.87 -13.38 20.41
CA GLU A 65 1.49 -13.08 20.73
C GLU A 65 0.67 -12.69 19.49
N CYS A 66 1.30 -12.07 18.50
CA CYS A 66 0.65 -11.61 17.25
C CYS A 66 1.37 -12.02 15.96
N GLY A 67 2.50 -12.73 16.04
CA GLY A 67 3.26 -13.17 14.86
C GLY A 67 4.05 -12.08 14.15
N VAL A 68 4.22 -10.92 14.80
CA VAL A 68 4.92 -9.75 14.24
C VAL A 68 6.38 -9.76 14.64
N TRP A 69 7.26 -9.51 13.69
CA TRP A 69 8.68 -9.26 13.90
C TRP A 69 8.92 -7.77 14.01
N GLU A 70 9.69 -7.32 14.99
CA GLU A 70 9.99 -5.90 15.19
C GLU A 70 11.47 -5.63 15.49
N ILE A 71 11.95 -4.45 15.09
CA ILE A 71 13.27 -3.91 15.46
C ILE A 71 13.24 -2.39 15.39
N PHE A 72 14.02 -1.73 16.25
CA PHE A 72 14.34 -0.31 16.10
C PHE A 72 15.79 -0.16 15.63
N LEU A 73 16.01 0.60 14.56
CA LEU A 73 17.34 0.90 14.03
C LEU A 73 17.67 2.39 14.20
N PRO A 74 18.59 2.73 15.11
CA PRO A 74 19.10 4.09 15.28
C PRO A 74 19.69 4.66 13.99
N GLY A 75 19.46 5.96 13.74
CA GLY A 75 20.09 6.69 12.63
C GLY A 75 19.59 6.33 11.23
N VAL A 76 18.67 5.38 11.07
CA VAL A 76 17.97 5.14 9.81
C VAL A 76 16.89 6.21 9.64
N THR A 77 16.97 6.99 8.56
CA THR A 77 16.12 8.16 8.30
C THR A 77 15.23 7.97 7.06
N ALA A 78 14.33 8.93 6.81
CA ALA A 78 13.56 9.00 5.58
C ALA A 78 14.45 8.91 4.33
N GLY A 79 13.95 8.26 3.28
CA GLY A 79 14.67 7.99 2.04
C GLY A 79 15.53 6.72 2.06
N ALA A 80 15.73 6.08 3.22
CA ALA A 80 16.48 4.83 3.29
C ALA A 80 15.72 3.70 2.58
N ARG A 81 16.40 3.02 1.65
CA ARG A 81 15.86 1.84 0.96
C ARG A 81 16.04 0.60 1.79
N TYR A 82 15.01 -0.22 1.89
CA TYR A 82 15.03 -1.45 2.66
C TYR A 82 14.11 -2.53 2.09
N LYS A 83 14.35 -3.76 2.55
CA LYS A 83 13.51 -4.94 2.37
C LYS A 83 13.59 -5.83 3.61
N TYR A 84 12.73 -6.83 3.66
CA TYR A 84 12.82 -7.92 4.61
C TYR A 84 13.53 -9.13 3.99
N GLU A 85 14.58 -9.59 4.66
CA GLU A 85 15.20 -10.88 4.40
C GLU A 85 14.56 -11.92 5.32
N ILE A 86 13.85 -12.89 4.73
CA ILE A 86 13.09 -13.88 5.49
C ILE A 86 13.69 -15.27 5.29
N ARG A 87 13.94 -15.95 6.41
CA ARG A 87 14.27 -17.37 6.43
C ARG A 87 13.01 -18.14 6.81
N SER A 88 12.54 -19.00 5.93
CA SER A 88 11.39 -19.87 6.17
C SER A 88 11.62 -20.81 7.35
N ARG A 89 10.53 -21.40 7.87
CA ARG A 89 10.56 -22.42 8.93
C ARG A 89 11.53 -23.57 8.66
N ASP A 90 11.62 -24.00 7.41
CA ASP A 90 12.46 -25.11 6.95
C ASP A 90 13.94 -24.70 6.75
N GLY A 91 14.27 -23.44 7.04
CA GLY A 91 15.64 -22.94 7.01
C GLY A 91 16.11 -22.46 5.63
N TYR A 92 15.23 -22.39 4.63
CA TYR A 92 15.53 -21.78 3.33
C TYR A 92 15.43 -20.26 3.40
N LEU A 93 16.40 -19.58 2.78
CA LEU A 93 16.34 -18.14 2.56
C LEU A 93 15.39 -17.85 1.40
N LEU A 94 14.40 -17.00 1.62
CA LEU A 94 13.42 -16.60 0.62
C LEU A 94 13.96 -15.41 -0.20
N PRO A 95 13.38 -15.13 -1.39
CA PRO A 95 13.59 -13.86 -2.09
C PRO A 95 13.30 -12.67 -1.17
N LEU A 96 14.05 -11.58 -1.35
CA LEU A 96 13.86 -10.37 -0.54
C LEU A 96 12.47 -9.78 -0.76
N LYS A 97 11.75 -9.57 0.33
CA LYS A 97 10.37 -9.07 0.33
C LYS A 97 10.33 -7.57 0.49
N SER A 98 9.53 -6.91 -0.34
CA SER A 98 9.06 -5.54 -0.10
C SER A 98 8.16 -5.52 1.14
N ASP A 99 8.08 -4.38 1.80
CA ASP A 99 7.24 -4.21 2.98
C ASP A 99 5.76 -4.18 2.58
N PRO A 100 4.91 -5.11 3.08
CA PRO A 100 3.47 -5.08 2.83
C PRO A 100 2.79 -3.77 3.27
N TYR A 101 3.36 -3.10 4.27
CA TYR A 101 2.93 -1.83 4.86
C TYR A 101 3.88 -0.67 4.54
N GLY A 102 4.73 -0.80 3.50
CA GLY A 102 5.60 0.29 3.06
C GLY A 102 4.79 1.46 2.50
N PHE A 103 5.10 2.68 2.95
CA PHE A 103 4.40 3.91 2.51
C PHE A 103 4.98 4.54 1.23
N GLU A 104 6.17 4.10 0.84
CA GLU A 104 6.86 4.53 -0.37
C GLU A 104 7.67 3.36 -0.94
N ALA A 105 7.86 3.35 -2.25
CA ALA A 105 8.60 2.33 -2.97
C ALA A 105 9.56 2.96 -3.98
N GLU A 106 10.60 2.23 -4.36
CA GLU A 106 11.39 2.62 -5.53
C GLU A 106 10.57 2.53 -6.81
N LEU A 107 10.89 3.38 -7.79
CA LEU A 107 10.31 3.29 -9.13
C LEU A 107 10.68 1.94 -9.77
N ARG A 108 9.67 1.22 -10.26
CA ARG A 108 9.86 -0.03 -11.01
C ARG A 108 10.88 0.14 -12.17
N PRO A 109 11.70 -0.88 -12.47
CA PRO A 109 11.62 -2.26 -11.99
C PRO A 109 12.31 -2.50 -10.64
N SER A 110 12.84 -1.46 -9.99
CA SER A 110 13.31 -1.58 -8.62
C SER A 110 12.15 -1.86 -7.66
N THR A 111 12.45 -2.50 -6.53
CA THR A 111 11.43 -3.13 -5.67
C THR A 111 11.67 -2.90 -4.18
N ALA A 112 12.67 -2.11 -3.78
CA ALA A 112 12.83 -1.80 -2.36
C ALA A 112 11.69 -0.90 -1.89
N SER A 113 11.26 -1.12 -0.64
CA SER A 113 10.48 -0.13 0.08
C SER A 113 11.40 1.01 0.52
N VAL A 114 10.84 2.20 0.66
CA VAL A 114 11.57 3.40 1.08
C VAL A 114 11.00 3.86 2.41
N VAL A 115 11.86 4.15 3.38
CA VAL A 115 11.44 4.72 4.67
C VAL A 115 10.86 6.10 4.39
N CYS A 116 9.58 6.29 4.70
CA CYS A 116 8.85 7.52 4.47
C CYS A 116 7.99 7.82 5.70
N PRO A 117 7.84 9.10 6.11
CA PRO A 117 6.87 9.44 7.15
C PRO A 117 5.47 9.00 6.74
N LEU A 118 4.73 8.36 7.66
CA LEU A 118 3.30 8.15 7.49
C LEU A 118 2.61 9.52 7.36
N PRO A 119 1.88 9.81 6.26
CA PRO A 119 1.20 11.10 6.09
C PRO A 119 0.29 11.39 7.28
N PRO A 120 0.13 12.63 7.78
CA PRO A 120 -0.74 12.90 8.93
C PRO A 120 -2.21 12.52 8.64
N PRO A 121 -3.03 12.24 9.66
CA PRO A 121 -4.47 12.08 9.46
C PRO A 121 -5.08 13.33 8.83
N VAL A 122 -5.98 13.13 7.86
CA VAL A 122 -6.73 14.18 7.18
C VAL A 122 -8.12 14.26 7.79
N GLU A 123 -8.59 15.48 8.09
CA GLU A 123 -9.98 15.67 8.48
C GLU A 123 -10.89 15.39 7.28
N PRO A 124 -11.93 14.56 7.43
CA PRO A 124 -12.88 14.35 6.35
C PRO A 124 -13.50 15.67 5.94
N MET A 125 -13.48 15.97 4.65
CA MET A 125 -14.23 17.10 4.15
C MET A 125 -15.71 16.94 4.54
N PRO A 126 -16.36 18.00 5.05
CA PRO A 126 -17.78 17.94 5.33
C PRO A 126 -18.54 17.53 4.08
N VAL A 127 -19.46 16.57 4.21
CA VAL A 127 -20.40 16.25 3.14
C VAL A 127 -21.32 17.46 2.98
N ALA A 128 -21.20 18.16 1.86
CA ALA A 128 -22.06 19.30 1.59
C ALA A 128 -23.52 18.83 1.47
N ALA A 129 -24.48 19.71 1.76
CA ALA A 129 -25.90 19.37 1.63
C ALA A 129 -26.27 18.86 0.21
N GLY A 130 -25.50 19.26 -0.80
CA GLY A 130 -25.61 18.84 -2.19
C GLY A 130 -24.78 17.61 -2.59
N GLU A 131 -24.25 16.83 -1.65
CA GLU A 131 -23.46 15.60 -1.88
C GLU A 131 -24.09 14.35 -1.21
N GLN A 132 -25.35 14.47 -0.77
CA GLN A 132 -26.12 13.35 -0.25
C GLN A 132 -26.56 12.40 -1.39
N LEU A 133 -27.02 11.20 -1.04
CA LEU A 133 -27.67 10.29 -2.00
C LEU A 133 -28.76 11.05 -2.80
N GLY A 134 -28.56 11.16 -4.12
CA GLY A 134 -29.40 11.95 -5.03
C GLY A 134 -28.78 13.27 -5.52
N ALA A 135 -27.58 13.62 -5.04
CA ALA A 135 -26.75 14.69 -5.57
C ALA A 135 -26.22 14.42 -6.99
N PRO A 136 -25.84 15.46 -7.76
CA PRO A 136 -25.14 15.30 -9.02
C PRO A 136 -23.78 14.61 -8.84
N LEU A 137 -23.67 13.38 -9.34
CA LEU A 137 -22.43 12.61 -9.39
C LEU A 137 -22.05 12.44 -10.87
N SER A 138 -21.07 13.23 -11.31
CA SER A 138 -20.49 13.15 -12.64
C SER A 138 -18.99 12.92 -12.49
N VAL A 139 -18.53 11.75 -12.93
CA VAL A 139 -17.17 11.26 -12.71
C VAL A 139 -16.36 11.34 -13.99
N TYR A 140 -15.17 11.91 -13.89
CA TYR A 140 -14.14 11.79 -14.93
C TYR A 140 -13.17 10.67 -14.51
N GLU A 141 -13.26 9.50 -15.13
CA GLU A 141 -12.33 8.38 -14.90
C GLU A 141 -11.02 8.63 -15.65
N VAL A 142 -9.88 8.41 -14.98
CA VAL A 142 -8.56 8.70 -15.55
C VAL A 142 -7.50 7.66 -15.16
N HIS A 143 -6.76 7.19 -16.18
CA HIS A 143 -5.47 6.56 -16.00
C HIS A 143 -4.36 7.61 -16.10
N LEU A 144 -3.82 8.04 -14.97
CA LEU A 144 -2.89 9.18 -14.85
C LEU A 144 -1.68 9.06 -15.79
N ALA A 145 -1.12 7.85 -15.91
CA ALA A 145 0.06 7.58 -16.73
C ALA A 145 -0.15 7.72 -18.24
N SER A 146 -1.40 7.67 -18.73
CA SER A 146 -1.71 7.79 -20.16
C SER A 146 -2.62 8.95 -20.52
N TRP A 147 -3.10 9.74 -19.55
CA TRP A 147 -3.92 10.92 -19.82
C TRP A 147 -3.13 11.99 -20.58
N ARG A 148 -1.95 12.35 -20.07
CA ARG A 148 -1.00 13.24 -20.72
C ARG A 148 0.42 12.89 -20.26
N ARG A 149 1.30 12.59 -21.22
CA ARG A 149 2.73 12.35 -20.93
C ARG A 149 3.41 13.64 -20.51
N ALA A 150 4.48 13.51 -19.73
CA ALA A 150 5.40 14.63 -19.50
C ALA A 150 6.09 15.04 -20.82
N ASP A 151 6.64 16.25 -20.85
CA ASP A 151 7.22 16.83 -22.06
C ASP A 151 8.46 16.04 -22.55
N ASP A 152 9.12 15.29 -21.66
CA ASP A 152 10.23 14.38 -21.94
C ASP A 152 9.78 12.95 -22.35
N GLY A 153 8.47 12.71 -22.47
CA GLY A 153 7.87 11.42 -22.77
C GLY A 153 7.68 10.51 -21.55
N GLY A 154 8.09 10.95 -20.36
CA GLY A 154 7.94 10.24 -19.09
C GLY A 154 6.53 10.29 -18.51
N PHE A 155 6.44 9.90 -17.24
CA PHE A 155 5.22 10.07 -16.44
C PHE A 155 5.08 11.52 -15.98
N PRO A 156 3.87 12.09 -15.94
CA PRO A 156 3.66 13.38 -15.29
C PRO A 156 3.91 13.25 -13.79
N ASP A 157 4.51 14.25 -13.16
CA ASP A 157 4.58 14.31 -11.71
C ASP A 157 3.28 14.90 -11.12
N TRP A 158 3.13 14.79 -9.79
CA TRP A 158 1.96 15.33 -9.10
C TRP A 158 1.74 16.82 -9.35
N GLN A 159 2.80 17.63 -9.40
CA GLN A 159 2.71 19.07 -9.66
C GLN A 159 2.12 19.35 -11.05
N ARG A 160 2.61 18.65 -12.07
CA ARG A 160 2.10 18.76 -13.43
C ARG A 160 0.63 18.35 -13.52
N LEU A 161 0.23 17.28 -12.81
CA LEU A 161 -1.17 16.85 -12.75
C LEU A 161 -2.05 17.91 -12.08
N ILE A 162 -1.59 18.54 -10.99
CA ILE A 162 -2.29 19.66 -10.33
C ILE A 162 -2.52 20.81 -11.31
N GLU A 163 -1.48 21.20 -12.06
CA GLU A 163 -1.54 22.36 -12.97
C GLU A 163 -2.35 22.11 -14.25
N THR A 164 -2.55 20.84 -14.63
CA THR A 164 -3.13 20.51 -15.94
C THR A 164 -4.42 19.70 -15.87
N LEU A 165 -4.46 18.60 -15.10
CA LEU A 165 -5.61 17.72 -15.03
C LEU A 165 -6.75 18.39 -14.25
N ILE A 166 -6.46 18.99 -13.10
CA ILE A 166 -7.49 19.57 -12.24
C ILE A 166 -8.27 20.70 -12.95
N PRO A 167 -7.61 21.74 -13.53
CA PRO A 167 -8.35 22.78 -14.25
C PRO A 167 -9.14 22.23 -15.43
N TYR A 168 -8.59 21.25 -16.15
CA TYR A 168 -9.27 20.62 -17.29
C TYR A 168 -10.57 19.93 -16.88
N VAL A 169 -10.55 19.18 -15.79
CA VAL A 169 -11.73 18.46 -15.28
C VAL A 169 -12.77 19.43 -14.72
N VAL A 170 -12.33 20.49 -14.03
CA VAL A 170 -13.21 21.56 -13.52
C VAL A 170 -13.87 22.34 -14.65
N ASP A 171 -13.11 22.72 -15.69
CA ASP A 171 -13.63 23.45 -16.86
C ASP A 171 -14.71 22.66 -17.61
N LEU A 172 -14.62 21.33 -17.59
CA LEU A 172 -15.62 20.43 -18.17
C LEU A 172 -16.86 20.24 -17.26
N GLY A 173 -16.82 20.68 -16.00
CA GLY A 173 -17.94 20.64 -15.07
C GLY A 173 -18.17 19.29 -14.38
N PHE A 174 -17.15 18.43 -14.28
CA PHE A 174 -17.24 17.20 -13.48
C PHE A 174 -17.22 17.50 -11.99
N THR A 175 -17.83 16.63 -11.18
CA THR A 175 -17.84 16.76 -9.71
C THR A 175 -16.83 15.85 -9.03
N HIS A 176 -16.46 14.75 -9.69
CA HIS A 176 -15.53 13.76 -9.16
C HIS A 176 -14.45 13.42 -10.19
N LEU A 177 -13.26 13.12 -9.68
CA LEU A 177 -12.16 12.51 -10.42
C LEU A 177 -11.97 11.08 -9.90
N GLU A 178 -12.15 10.08 -10.76
CA GLU A 178 -11.87 8.68 -10.43
C GLU A 178 -10.53 8.28 -11.02
N LEU A 179 -9.62 7.84 -10.15
CA LEU A 179 -8.30 7.37 -10.54
C LEU A 179 -8.34 5.85 -10.69
N LEU A 180 -7.90 5.34 -11.84
CA LEU A 180 -7.45 3.94 -11.92
C LEU A 180 -6.39 3.66 -10.85
N PRO A 181 -6.14 2.39 -10.46
CA PRO A 181 -5.41 2.10 -9.24
C PRO A 181 -4.05 2.80 -9.13
N ILE A 182 -3.89 3.57 -8.05
CA ILE A 182 -2.68 4.36 -7.79
C ILE A 182 -1.74 3.70 -6.79
N SER A 183 -2.09 2.54 -6.22
CA SER A 183 -1.17 1.71 -5.43
C SER A 183 0.04 1.28 -6.26
N GLU A 184 1.18 1.06 -5.61
CA GLU A 184 2.38 0.61 -6.31
C GLU A 184 2.18 -0.77 -6.95
N HIS A 185 2.58 -0.88 -8.22
CA HIS A 185 2.39 -2.04 -9.08
C HIS A 185 3.57 -2.20 -10.05
N PRO A 186 4.04 -3.43 -10.33
CA PRO A 186 5.30 -3.67 -11.04
C PRO A 186 5.21 -3.50 -12.56
N PHE A 187 4.00 -3.58 -13.14
CA PHE A 187 3.81 -3.66 -14.59
C PHE A 187 2.78 -2.65 -15.09
N ASP A 188 3.19 -1.72 -15.96
CA ASP A 188 2.29 -0.69 -16.52
C ASP A 188 1.09 -1.27 -17.29
N GLY A 189 1.29 -2.40 -17.98
CA GLY A 189 0.23 -3.02 -18.77
C GLY A 189 -0.90 -3.62 -17.93
N SER A 190 -0.74 -3.70 -16.61
CA SER A 190 -1.83 -4.05 -15.67
C SER A 190 -2.78 -2.88 -15.41
N TRP A 191 -2.42 -1.66 -15.82
CA TRP A 191 -3.13 -0.40 -15.51
C TRP A 191 -3.32 -0.14 -14.02
N GLY A 192 -2.53 -0.83 -13.16
CA GLY A 192 -2.62 -0.75 -11.72
C GLY A 192 -3.38 -1.90 -11.05
N TYR A 193 -4.12 -2.72 -11.81
CA TYR A 193 -4.96 -3.81 -11.26
C TYR A 193 -4.17 -5.05 -10.79
N GLN A 194 -2.84 -4.99 -10.75
CA GLN A 194 -1.99 -6.00 -10.13
C GLN A 194 -1.04 -5.35 -9.11
N PRO A 195 -1.56 -4.83 -7.99
CA PRO A 195 -0.76 -4.10 -7.03
C PRO A 195 0.13 -5.02 -6.18
N LEU A 196 1.25 -4.47 -5.73
CA LEU A 196 2.16 -5.11 -4.77
C LEU A 196 2.42 -4.27 -3.52
N GLY A 197 2.26 -2.95 -3.61
CA GLY A 197 2.36 -2.03 -2.48
C GLY A 197 1.03 -1.32 -2.25
N LEU A 198 0.06 -1.99 -1.62
CA LEU A 198 -1.27 -1.38 -1.38
C LEU A 198 -1.19 -0.10 -0.53
N TYR A 199 -0.19 0.02 0.35
CA TYR A 199 0.00 1.14 1.25
C TYR A 199 0.91 2.26 0.70
N ALA A 200 1.31 2.19 -0.57
CA ALA A 200 2.14 3.21 -1.20
C ALA A 200 1.47 3.72 -2.50
N PRO A 201 1.27 5.03 -2.67
CA PRO A 201 1.00 5.56 -4.00
C PRO A 201 2.21 5.31 -4.89
N THR A 202 1.97 5.00 -6.15
CA THR A 202 3.05 4.59 -7.06
C THR A 202 4.08 5.70 -7.28
N ALA A 203 5.35 5.32 -7.23
CA ALA A 203 6.48 6.23 -7.40
C ALA A 203 6.59 6.83 -8.81
N ARG A 204 5.78 6.36 -9.77
CA ARG A 204 5.75 6.87 -11.16
C ARG A 204 5.49 8.38 -11.23
N PHE A 205 4.69 8.91 -10.30
CA PHE A 205 4.24 10.31 -10.32
C PHE A 205 4.94 11.17 -9.25
N GLY A 206 5.87 10.59 -8.49
CA GLY A 206 6.59 11.26 -7.41
C GLY A 206 6.24 10.73 -6.03
N SER A 207 6.45 11.55 -5.00
CA SER A 207 6.40 11.12 -3.61
C SER A 207 4.97 11.00 -3.07
N PRO A 208 4.76 10.25 -1.96
CA PRO A 208 3.51 10.24 -1.21
C PRO A 208 3.01 11.63 -0.82
N ALA A 209 3.91 12.53 -0.43
CA ALA A 209 3.56 13.91 -0.09
C ALA A 209 2.99 14.68 -1.29
N GLY A 210 3.49 14.42 -2.50
CA GLY A 210 2.93 14.99 -3.73
C GLY A 210 1.51 14.49 -3.99
N PHE A 211 1.20 13.23 -3.68
CA PHE A 211 -0.18 12.74 -3.78
C PHE A 211 -1.11 13.42 -2.76
N CYS A 212 -0.67 13.67 -1.52
CA CYS A 212 -1.43 14.47 -0.56
C CYS A 212 -1.74 15.88 -1.10
N GLN A 213 -0.76 16.52 -1.75
CA GLN A 213 -0.94 17.84 -2.37
C GLN A 213 -1.94 17.77 -3.54
N PHE A 214 -1.90 16.71 -4.35
CA PHE A 214 -2.84 16.50 -5.44
C PHE A 214 -4.28 16.38 -4.95
N VAL A 215 -4.54 15.56 -3.92
CA VAL A 215 -5.89 15.42 -3.35
C VAL A 215 -6.35 16.74 -2.73
N SER A 216 -5.48 17.42 -1.97
CA SER A 216 -5.78 18.73 -1.39
C SER A 216 -6.12 19.77 -2.46
N ALA A 217 -5.45 19.74 -3.61
CA ALA A 217 -5.72 20.64 -4.73
C ALA A 217 -7.05 20.31 -5.43
N CYS A 218 -7.41 19.02 -5.54
CA CYS A 218 -8.73 18.61 -6.04
C CYS A 218 -9.84 19.17 -5.14
N HIS A 219 -9.70 18.99 -3.83
CA HIS A 219 -10.63 19.50 -2.82
C HIS A 219 -10.75 21.04 -2.86
N ALA A 220 -9.63 21.75 -2.97
CA ALA A 220 -9.62 23.20 -3.11
C ALA A 220 -10.31 23.70 -4.39
N ALA A 221 -10.31 22.87 -5.44
CA ALA A 221 -11.02 23.13 -6.70
C ALA A 221 -12.48 22.64 -6.70
N GLY A 222 -12.97 22.08 -5.58
CA GLY A 222 -14.34 21.56 -5.45
C GLY A 222 -14.55 20.17 -6.08
N LEU A 223 -13.48 19.46 -6.44
CA LEU A 223 -13.56 18.08 -6.90
C LEU A 223 -13.44 17.10 -5.73
N ARG A 224 -14.18 16.01 -5.82
CA ARG A 224 -14.02 14.82 -4.99
C ARG A 224 -13.14 13.79 -5.69
N VAL A 225 -12.36 13.02 -4.93
CA VAL A 225 -11.43 12.02 -5.47
C VAL A 225 -11.91 10.62 -5.12
N ILE A 226 -12.09 9.79 -6.14
CA ILE A 226 -12.35 8.35 -6.02
C ILE A 226 -11.08 7.61 -6.47
N VAL A 227 -10.72 6.54 -5.76
CA VAL A 227 -9.61 5.67 -6.16
C VAL A 227 -10.13 4.26 -6.38
N ASP A 228 -9.74 3.66 -7.50
CA ASP A 228 -9.87 2.23 -7.71
C ASP A 228 -9.01 1.46 -6.70
N TRP A 229 -9.68 0.71 -5.85
CA TRP A 229 -9.09 -0.13 -4.84
C TRP A 229 -9.18 -1.60 -5.28
N VAL A 230 -8.07 -2.33 -5.16
CA VAL A 230 -7.93 -3.69 -5.71
C VAL A 230 -7.73 -4.72 -4.58
N PRO A 231 -8.78 -5.05 -3.82
CA PRO A 231 -8.72 -6.03 -2.74
C PRO A 231 -8.95 -7.47 -3.23
N ALA A 232 -9.27 -7.69 -4.50
CA ALA A 232 -9.69 -8.99 -5.02
C ALA A 232 -8.52 -9.97 -5.14
N HIS A 233 -7.37 -9.52 -5.60
CA HIS A 233 -6.21 -10.37 -5.89
C HIS A 233 -4.90 -9.58 -5.88
N PHE A 234 -3.78 -10.30 -5.96
CA PHE A 234 -2.43 -9.75 -6.11
C PHE A 234 -1.57 -10.66 -7.01
N PRO A 235 -0.54 -10.15 -7.70
CA PRO A 235 0.27 -10.96 -8.61
C PRO A 235 1.28 -11.84 -7.86
N THR A 236 1.90 -12.78 -8.58
CA THR A 236 2.80 -13.81 -8.02
C THR A 236 4.26 -13.35 -7.89
N ASP A 237 4.56 -12.08 -8.11
CA ASP A 237 5.93 -11.55 -8.05
C ASP A 237 6.62 -11.88 -6.72
N GLU A 238 7.85 -12.40 -6.80
CA GLU A 238 8.57 -12.95 -5.65
C GLU A 238 8.85 -11.92 -4.55
N HIS A 239 8.99 -10.64 -4.91
CA HIS A 239 9.21 -9.55 -3.96
C HIS A 239 7.92 -9.15 -3.22
N GLY A 240 6.75 -9.60 -3.70
CA GLY A 240 5.43 -9.31 -3.17
C GLY A 240 4.95 -10.26 -2.07
N LEU A 241 3.63 -10.34 -1.92
CA LEU A 241 2.96 -11.10 -0.83
C LEU A 241 2.94 -12.62 -1.02
N ALA A 242 3.23 -13.11 -2.23
CA ALA A 242 3.19 -14.53 -2.54
C ALA A 242 4.12 -15.34 -1.61
N ARG A 243 3.56 -16.34 -0.92
CA ARG A 243 4.26 -17.20 0.04
C ARG A 243 5.17 -16.43 1.00
N PHE A 244 4.67 -15.32 1.54
CA PHE A 244 5.47 -14.27 2.17
C PHE A 244 6.50 -14.77 3.19
N ASP A 245 6.12 -15.68 4.10
CA ASP A 245 6.99 -16.28 5.12
C ASP A 245 7.42 -17.74 4.82
N GLY A 246 7.17 -18.18 3.58
CA GLY A 246 7.44 -19.54 3.07
C GLY A 246 6.18 -20.38 2.88
N ASN A 247 5.07 -20.00 3.52
CA ASN A 247 3.75 -20.63 3.39
C ASN A 247 2.74 -19.70 2.70
N PRO A 248 1.62 -20.24 2.19
CA PRO A 248 0.44 -19.45 1.84
C PRO A 248 -0.03 -18.62 3.05
N LEU A 249 0.35 -17.34 3.07
CA LEU A 249 0.17 -16.45 4.22
C LEU A 249 -0.99 -15.49 3.94
N TYR A 250 -0.83 -14.68 2.88
CA TYR A 250 -1.83 -13.73 2.40
C TYR A 250 -2.83 -14.40 1.48
N GLU A 251 -2.38 -15.33 0.65
CA GLU A 251 -3.20 -16.12 -0.26
C GLU A 251 -3.85 -17.33 0.45
N HIS A 252 -4.98 -17.78 -0.07
CA HIS A 252 -5.61 -19.00 0.42
C HIS A 252 -4.75 -20.24 0.09
N ARG A 253 -4.64 -21.18 1.03
CA ARG A 253 -3.79 -22.38 0.87
C ARG A 253 -4.29 -23.33 -0.21
N ASP A 254 -5.61 -23.43 -0.38
CA ASP A 254 -6.22 -24.23 -1.44
C ASP A 254 -6.15 -23.48 -2.77
N PRO A 255 -5.44 -23.98 -3.80
CA PRO A 255 -5.31 -23.30 -5.08
C PRO A 255 -6.63 -23.07 -5.82
N ARG A 256 -7.68 -23.83 -5.50
CA ARG A 256 -9.03 -23.65 -6.08
C ARG A 256 -9.71 -22.37 -5.58
N GLU A 257 -9.25 -21.86 -4.44
CA GLU A 257 -9.76 -20.63 -3.81
C GLU A 257 -8.67 -19.56 -3.68
N GLY A 258 -7.41 -19.92 -3.95
CA GLY A 258 -6.24 -19.08 -3.76
C GLY A 258 -5.66 -18.52 -5.04
N MET A 259 -6.22 -18.82 -6.22
CA MET A 259 -5.69 -18.37 -7.49
C MET A 259 -6.78 -18.19 -8.55
N HIS A 260 -6.78 -17.04 -9.23
CA HIS A 260 -7.52 -16.85 -10.48
C HIS A 260 -6.73 -17.51 -11.61
N GLN A 261 -7.17 -18.68 -12.07
CA GLN A 261 -6.46 -19.49 -13.07
C GLN A 261 -6.27 -18.74 -14.39
N ASP A 262 -7.29 -18.01 -14.83
CA ASP A 262 -7.26 -17.26 -16.10
C ASP A 262 -6.32 -16.04 -16.04
N TRP A 263 -6.11 -15.47 -14.85
CA TRP A 263 -5.30 -14.26 -14.66
C TRP A 263 -3.89 -14.55 -14.16
N GLY A 264 -3.65 -15.75 -13.62
CA GLY A 264 -2.38 -16.12 -12.98
C GLY A 264 -2.08 -15.34 -11.71
N THR A 265 -3.11 -14.82 -11.02
CA THR A 265 -2.98 -14.00 -9.80
C THR A 265 -3.50 -14.75 -8.57
N LEU A 266 -2.96 -14.42 -7.40
CA LEU A 266 -3.35 -15.03 -6.13
C LEU A 266 -4.51 -14.28 -5.48
N ILE A 267 -5.40 -15.03 -4.84
CA ILE A 267 -6.58 -14.53 -4.14
C ILE A 267 -6.27 -14.44 -2.64
N TYR A 268 -6.57 -13.29 -2.04
CA TYR A 268 -6.41 -13.09 -0.60
C TYR A 268 -7.26 -14.09 0.19
N ASN A 269 -6.71 -14.62 1.28
CA ASN A 269 -7.44 -15.44 2.23
C ASN A 269 -8.32 -14.55 3.12
N PHE A 270 -9.47 -14.12 2.61
CA PHE A 270 -10.41 -13.26 3.34
C PHE A 270 -10.85 -13.87 4.69
N GLY A 271 -10.88 -15.20 4.81
CA GLY A 271 -11.21 -15.89 6.06
C GLY A 271 -10.14 -15.77 7.15
N ARG A 272 -8.91 -15.35 6.81
CA ARG A 272 -7.84 -15.13 7.77
C ARG A 272 -7.91 -13.71 8.34
N ARG A 273 -8.00 -13.62 9.67
CA ARG A 273 -8.28 -12.37 10.38
C ARG A 273 -7.24 -11.28 10.10
N GLU A 274 -5.96 -11.63 10.09
CA GLU A 274 -4.87 -10.68 9.81
C GLU A 274 -4.87 -10.20 8.35
N VAL A 275 -5.29 -11.05 7.41
CA VAL A 275 -5.41 -10.69 5.98
C VAL A 275 -6.63 -9.78 5.76
N SER A 276 -7.77 -10.10 6.37
CA SER A 276 -8.91 -9.19 6.42
C SER A 276 -8.53 -7.85 7.05
N ASN A 277 -7.76 -7.87 8.15
CA ASN A 277 -7.30 -6.67 8.82
C ASN A 277 -6.35 -5.84 7.92
N TYR A 278 -5.45 -6.49 7.17
CA TYR A 278 -4.60 -5.84 6.16
C TYR A 278 -5.42 -5.08 5.12
N LEU A 279 -6.45 -5.71 4.57
CA LEU A 279 -7.29 -5.07 3.53
C LEU A 279 -8.17 -3.95 4.11
N ILE A 280 -8.86 -4.18 5.24
CA ILE A 280 -9.71 -3.16 5.89
C ILE A 280 -8.86 -1.96 6.30
N GLY A 281 -7.68 -2.21 6.88
CA GLY A 281 -6.75 -1.16 7.24
C GLY A 281 -6.25 -0.38 6.01
N ASN A 282 -6.16 -1.00 4.84
CA ASN A 282 -5.74 -0.33 3.62
C ASN A 282 -6.84 0.58 3.05
N ALA A 283 -8.10 0.13 3.08
CA ALA A 283 -9.23 0.99 2.72
C ALA A 283 -9.28 2.24 3.62
N LEU A 284 -9.14 2.07 4.93
CA LEU A 284 -9.08 3.19 5.89
C LEU A 284 -7.84 4.07 5.68
N PHE A 285 -6.70 3.50 5.29
CA PHE A 285 -5.48 4.25 5.03
C PHE A 285 -5.66 5.29 3.90
N TRP A 286 -6.28 4.91 2.79
CA TRP A 286 -6.56 5.85 1.69
C TRP A 286 -7.48 7.00 2.12
N ILE A 287 -8.51 6.68 2.90
CA ILE A 287 -9.49 7.67 3.37
C ILE A 287 -8.87 8.58 4.44
N GLU A 288 -8.27 8.00 5.48
CA GLU A 288 -7.82 8.74 6.65
C GLU A 288 -6.47 9.44 6.47
N ARG A 289 -5.58 8.96 5.59
CA ARG A 289 -4.22 9.52 5.43
C ARG A 289 -4.04 10.33 4.15
N TYR A 290 -4.83 10.05 3.12
CA TYR A 290 -4.80 10.81 1.86
C TYR A 290 -6.05 11.64 1.61
N GLY A 291 -7.13 11.43 2.37
CA GLY A 291 -8.37 12.20 2.20
C GLY A 291 -9.17 11.79 0.96
N VAL A 292 -8.98 10.58 0.44
CA VAL A 292 -9.79 10.08 -0.69
C VAL A 292 -11.26 10.00 -0.28
N ASP A 293 -12.16 10.48 -1.13
CA ASP A 293 -13.59 10.62 -0.85
C ASP A 293 -14.40 9.35 -1.14
N GLY A 294 -13.86 8.43 -1.95
CA GLY A 294 -14.52 7.16 -2.27
C GLY A 294 -13.56 6.10 -2.80
N LEU A 295 -13.96 4.84 -2.66
CA LEU A 295 -13.25 3.70 -3.22
C LEU A 295 -14.17 2.97 -4.19
N ARG A 296 -13.68 2.66 -5.39
CA ARG A 296 -14.35 1.75 -6.32
C ARG A 296 -13.65 0.40 -6.29
N VAL A 297 -14.42 -0.69 -6.26
CA VAL A 297 -13.87 -2.05 -6.32
C VAL A 297 -14.23 -2.67 -7.66
N ASP A 298 -13.22 -3.03 -8.44
CA ASP A 298 -13.40 -3.78 -9.68
C ASP A 298 -13.73 -5.25 -9.41
N ALA A 299 -14.39 -5.90 -10.37
CA ALA A 299 -14.53 -7.34 -10.47
C ALA A 299 -15.03 -8.02 -9.17
N VAL A 300 -15.94 -7.39 -8.43
CA VAL A 300 -16.47 -7.90 -7.13
C VAL A 300 -16.98 -9.34 -7.24
N ALA A 301 -17.51 -9.76 -8.39
CA ALA A 301 -17.92 -11.14 -8.64
C ALA A 301 -16.78 -12.14 -8.36
N SER A 302 -15.53 -11.80 -8.71
CA SER A 302 -14.34 -12.63 -8.47
C SER A 302 -14.08 -12.91 -6.98
N MET A 303 -14.63 -12.08 -6.07
CA MET A 303 -14.53 -12.25 -4.62
C MET A 303 -15.72 -13.02 -4.03
N LEU A 304 -16.89 -13.00 -4.70
CA LEU A 304 -18.14 -13.55 -4.19
C LEU A 304 -18.34 -15.03 -4.55
N TYR A 305 -17.83 -15.44 -5.70
CA TYR A 305 -18.05 -16.75 -6.29
C TYR A 305 -16.82 -17.66 -6.09
N ARG A 306 -17.05 -18.96 -5.90
CA ARG A 306 -16.00 -19.98 -5.70
C ARG A 306 -15.79 -20.85 -6.95
N ASP A 307 -16.61 -20.66 -7.97
CA ASP A 307 -16.60 -21.38 -9.25
C ASP A 307 -15.81 -20.66 -10.35
#